data_AF-A0A9E2IB46-F1
#
_entry.id   AF-A0A9E2IB46-F1
#
_cell.length_a   1.000
_cell.length_b   1.000
_cell.length_c   1.000
_cell.angle_alpha   90.00
_cell.angle_beta   90.00
_cell.angle_gamma   90.00
#
_symmetry.space_group_name_H-M   'P 1'
#
loop_
_entity.id
_entity.type
_entity.pdbx_description
1 polymer ?
#
loop_
_entity_poly.entity_id
_entity_poly.type
_entity_poly.pdbx_seq_one_letter_code
_entity_poly.pdbx_strand_id
1 'polypeptide(L)'
;MAKDKTHRGNTSQFYVAAELCRREFVAVPTMGNCPNTDVLCSNKEGTKFVHIQVKTFRPRDKSCSVGLKAEKNYGDNFFWVLCGIPEPGDKDQIFKYFIIPSTAMSRNVKKSFKLWKETPGSKGQVRSQNNKIRIAAIPPEKNLNGWDISPYLNNWQSIKDKLEGRSNFQGHEEFKETKRIGGVRG
;
A
#
# COMPACT_ATOMS: atom_id res chain seq x y z
N MET A 1 -2.10 10.98 30.60
CA MET A 1 -3.23 10.48 29.76
C MET A 1 -2.65 9.81 28.53
N ALA A 2 -2.91 8.52 28.31
CA ALA A 2 -2.49 7.86 27.07
C ALA A 2 -3.21 8.57 25.91
N LYS A 3 -2.45 9.21 25.01
CA LYS A 3 -2.99 9.93 23.85
C LYS A 3 -3.86 8.93 23.08
N ASP A 4 -5.17 9.10 23.09
CA ASP A 4 -6.09 8.23 22.35
C ASP A 4 -5.69 8.27 20.87
N LYS A 5 -5.17 7.18 20.33
CA LYS A 5 -4.67 7.13 18.93
C LYS A 5 -5.78 6.80 17.93
N THR A 6 -7.00 6.55 18.43
CA THR A 6 -8.13 6.05 17.64
C THR A 6 -8.58 7.08 16.61
N HIS A 7 -8.66 8.36 16.98
CA HIS A 7 -9.10 9.42 16.07
C HIS A 7 -8.24 9.52 14.81
N ARG A 8 -6.91 9.41 14.92
CA ARG A 8 -6.01 9.47 13.76
C ARG A 8 -6.13 8.24 12.87
N GLY A 9 -6.31 7.06 13.47
CA GLY A 9 -6.62 5.83 12.74
C GLY A 9 -7.90 5.98 11.92
N ASN A 10 -8.99 6.40 12.57
CA ASN A 10 -10.28 6.63 11.91
C ASN A 10 -10.17 7.70 10.81
N THR A 11 -9.50 8.82 11.09
CA THR A 11 -9.24 9.89 10.11
C THR A 11 -8.55 9.32 8.87
N SER A 12 -7.52 8.48 9.03
CA SER A 12 -6.85 7.86 7.88
C SER A 12 -7.75 6.98 7.04
N GLN A 13 -8.66 6.22 7.65
CA GLN A 13 -9.59 5.38 6.91
C GLN A 13 -10.59 6.21 6.11
N PHE A 14 -11.15 7.26 6.72
CA PHE A 14 -12.07 8.18 6.04
C PHE A 14 -11.41 8.90 4.86
N TYR A 15 -10.20 9.43 5.02
CA TYR A 15 -9.50 10.11 3.94
C TYR A 15 -9.09 9.16 2.80
N VAL A 16 -8.70 7.92 3.11
CA VAL A 16 -8.44 6.91 2.08
C VAL A 16 -9.71 6.60 1.30
N ALA A 17 -10.84 6.39 1.99
CA ALA A 17 -12.13 6.19 1.32
C ALA A 17 -12.51 7.41 0.47
N ALA A 18 -12.35 8.63 0.99
CA ALA A 18 -12.62 9.86 0.24
C ALA A 18 -11.76 10.00 -1.02
N GLU A 19 -10.46 9.69 -0.94
CA GLU A 19 -9.57 9.71 -2.12
C GLU A 19 -9.99 8.67 -3.17
N LEU A 20 -10.42 7.48 -2.75
CA LEU A 20 -10.92 6.46 -3.68
C LEU A 20 -12.26 6.88 -4.32
N CYS A 21 -13.19 7.43 -3.55
CA CYS A 21 -14.46 7.97 -4.06
C CYS A 21 -14.23 9.13 -5.03
N ARG A 22 -13.26 10.02 -4.74
CA ARG A 22 -12.86 11.11 -5.65
C ARG A 22 -12.31 10.62 -6.99
N ARG A 23 -11.85 9.36 -7.05
CA ARG A 23 -11.41 8.66 -8.27
C ARG A 23 -12.52 7.82 -8.91
N GLU A 24 -13.76 8.08 -8.51
CA GLU A 24 -14.97 7.44 -9.00
C GLU A 24 -15.09 5.94 -8.71
N PHE A 25 -14.41 5.45 -7.68
CA PHE A 25 -14.64 4.11 -7.13
C PHE A 25 -15.69 4.14 -6.01
N VAL A 26 -16.24 2.98 -5.68
CA VAL A 26 -17.12 2.82 -4.51
C VAL A 26 -16.25 2.34 -3.35
N ALA A 27 -15.99 3.19 -2.35
CA ALA A 27 -15.16 2.85 -1.21
C ALA A 27 -15.86 3.14 0.12
N VAL A 28 -15.79 2.19 1.04
CA VAL A 28 -16.43 2.29 2.37
C VAL A 28 -15.47 1.86 3.47
N PRO A 29 -15.29 2.66 4.54
CA PRO A 29 -14.66 2.17 5.77
C PRO A 29 -15.48 1.03 6.36
N THR A 30 -14.81 0.00 6.87
CA THR A 30 -15.50 -1.12 7.52
C THR A 30 -15.89 -0.77 8.95
N MET A 31 -17.03 -1.29 9.41
CA MET A 31 -17.48 -1.12 10.79
C MET A 31 -16.93 -2.25 11.67
N GLY A 32 -16.49 -1.90 12.87
CA GLY A 32 -15.95 -2.87 13.84
C GLY A 32 -14.56 -3.39 13.48
N ASN A 33 -14.17 -4.52 14.06
CA ASN A 33 -12.84 -5.13 13.84
C ASN A 33 -12.87 -6.08 12.64
N CYS A 34 -13.21 -5.56 11.45
CA CYS A 34 -13.21 -6.34 10.23
C CYS A 34 -11.78 -6.90 9.98
N PRO A 35 -11.59 -8.23 9.95
CA PRO A 35 -10.25 -8.79 9.91
C PRO A 35 -9.46 -8.33 8.69
N ASN A 36 -8.41 -7.54 8.96
CA ASN A 36 -7.41 -7.09 7.99
C ASN A 36 -7.93 -6.12 6.91
N THR A 37 -9.19 -5.68 6.97
CA THR A 37 -9.76 -4.76 5.98
C THR A 37 -10.32 -3.55 6.71
N ASP A 38 -9.65 -2.41 6.58
CA ASP A 38 -10.13 -1.14 7.12
C ASP A 38 -11.02 -0.40 6.11
N VAL A 39 -10.73 -0.55 4.81
CA VAL A 39 -11.54 0.00 3.72
C VAL A 39 -11.77 -1.08 2.67
N LEU A 40 -13.01 -1.27 2.26
CA LEU A 40 -13.38 -2.09 1.11
C LEU A 40 -13.65 -1.16 -0.08
N CYS A 41 -13.09 -1.47 -1.24
CA CYS A 41 -13.25 -0.66 -2.45
C CYS A 41 -13.61 -1.53 -3.65
N SER A 42 -14.53 -1.07 -4.48
CA SER A 42 -14.93 -1.73 -5.73
C SER A 42 -14.96 -0.76 -6.91
N ASN A 43 -15.03 -1.32 -8.13
CA ASN A 43 -15.49 -0.55 -9.29
C ASN A 43 -16.96 -0.14 -9.12
N LYS A 44 -17.43 0.76 -9.99
CA LYS A 44 -18.81 1.30 -9.96
C LYS A 44 -19.86 0.18 -10.07
N GLU A 45 -19.57 -0.84 -10.86
CA GLU A 45 -20.47 -1.98 -11.11
C GLU A 45 -20.45 -3.00 -9.96
N GLY A 46 -19.53 -2.89 -8.99
CA GLY A 46 -19.44 -3.83 -7.86
C GLY A 46 -19.03 -5.25 -8.26
N THR A 47 -18.30 -5.41 -9.37
CA THR A 47 -17.87 -6.73 -9.89
C THR A 47 -16.42 -7.08 -9.56
N LYS A 48 -15.62 -6.08 -9.16
CA LYS A 48 -14.21 -6.23 -8.78
C LYS A 48 -13.97 -5.49 -7.47
N PHE A 49 -13.18 -6.10 -6.59
CA PHE A 49 -12.95 -5.60 -5.23
C PHE A 49 -11.47 -5.62 -4.88
N VAL A 50 -11.07 -4.65 -4.07
CA VAL A 50 -9.80 -4.65 -3.36
C VAL A 50 -10.02 -4.44 -1.86
N HIS A 51 -9.20 -5.09 -1.06
CA HIS A 51 -9.16 -4.96 0.39
C HIS A 51 -8.01 -4.04 0.78
N ILE A 52 -8.26 -3.08 1.68
CA ILE A 52 -7.26 -2.10 2.06
C ILE A 52 -7.08 -2.11 3.58
N GLN A 53 -5.85 -2.33 4.03
CA GLN A 53 -5.43 -2.08 5.41
C GLN A 53 -4.70 -0.75 5.49
N VAL A 54 -5.14 0.12 6.38
CA VAL A 54 -4.58 1.44 6.59
C VAL A 54 -3.65 1.43 7.81
N LYS A 55 -2.52 2.13 7.70
CA LYS A 55 -1.67 2.47 8.84
C LYS A 55 -1.33 3.93 8.77
N THR A 56 -1.34 4.61 9.92
CA THR A 56 -1.05 6.04 10.00
C THR A 56 0.30 6.30 10.65
N PHE A 57 1.01 7.30 10.13
CA PHE A 57 2.23 7.86 10.71
C PHE A 57 2.12 9.40 10.67
N ARG A 58 2.95 10.10 11.44
CA ARG A 58 3.06 11.55 11.29
C ARG A 58 4.03 11.85 10.15
N PRO A 59 3.83 12.89 9.33
CA PRO A 59 4.75 13.22 8.23
C PRO A 59 6.23 13.37 8.62
N ARG A 60 6.50 13.72 9.90
CA ARG A 60 7.85 13.81 10.49
C ARG A 60 8.43 12.48 10.99
N ASP A 61 7.63 11.42 11.09
CA ASP A 61 8.07 10.12 11.55
C ASP A 61 8.94 9.45 10.48
N LYS A 62 10.07 8.89 10.91
CA LYS A 62 11.00 8.14 10.04
C LYS A 62 10.52 6.74 9.66
N SER A 63 9.46 6.25 10.31
CA SER A 63 8.91 4.92 10.08
C SER A 63 7.44 4.84 10.47
N CYS A 64 6.71 3.90 9.87
CA CYS A 64 5.36 3.54 10.24
C CYS A 64 5.36 2.11 10.81
N SER A 65 4.75 1.92 11.99
CA SER A 65 4.56 0.59 12.57
C SER A 65 3.41 -0.13 11.87
N VAL A 66 3.72 -1.22 11.18
CA VAL A 66 2.76 -1.99 10.35
C VAL A 66 2.29 -3.29 11.03
N GLY A 67 3.01 -3.75 12.07
CA GLY A 67 2.66 -4.91 12.88
C GLY A 67 2.86 -6.26 12.18
N LEU A 68 2.67 -7.36 12.92
CA LEU A 68 2.93 -8.74 12.46
C LEU A 68 2.17 -9.14 11.19
N LYS A 69 0.95 -8.62 11.02
CA LYS A 69 0.11 -8.89 9.83
C LYS A 69 0.81 -8.49 8.53
N ALA A 70 1.71 -7.51 8.58
CA ALA A 70 2.45 -7.04 7.41
C ALA A 70 3.46 -8.05 6.86
N GLU A 71 3.75 -9.17 7.56
CA GLU A 71 4.57 -10.26 7.01
C GLU A 71 3.77 -11.26 6.16
N LYS A 72 2.43 -11.20 6.21
CA LYS A 72 1.55 -12.10 5.46
C LYS A 72 1.19 -11.49 4.11
N ASN A 73 1.23 -12.31 3.06
CA ASN A 73 0.67 -11.94 1.77
C ASN A 73 -0.81 -12.32 1.74
N TYR A 74 -1.70 -11.35 1.54
CA TYR A 74 -3.14 -11.53 1.48
C TYR A 74 -3.68 -11.63 0.04
N GLY A 75 -2.80 -11.70 -0.95
CA GLY A 75 -3.15 -11.83 -2.36
C GLY A 75 -3.11 -10.51 -3.12
N ASP A 76 -3.37 -10.60 -4.43
CA ASP A 76 -3.14 -9.52 -5.38
C ASP A 76 -4.14 -8.37 -5.31
N ASN A 77 -5.30 -8.61 -4.70
CA ASN A 77 -6.35 -7.62 -4.48
C ASN A 77 -6.26 -6.97 -3.09
N PHE A 78 -5.16 -7.17 -2.37
CA PHE A 78 -4.96 -6.60 -1.05
C PHE A 78 -3.86 -5.53 -1.08
N PHE A 79 -4.16 -4.37 -0.49
CA PHE A 79 -3.26 -3.24 -0.42
C PHE A 79 -3.07 -2.75 1.02
N TRP A 80 -1.86 -2.27 1.29
CA TRP A 80 -1.56 -1.47 2.46
C TRP A 80 -1.52 -0.01 2.03
N VAL A 81 -2.19 0.87 2.77
CA VAL A 81 -2.06 2.31 2.58
C VAL A 81 -1.44 2.93 3.83
N LEU A 82 -0.19 3.38 3.72
CA LEU A 82 0.46 4.15 4.78
C LEU A 82 0.12 5.63 4.62
N CYS A 83 -0.59 6.19 5.59
CA CYS A 83 -1.11 7.56 5.58
C CYS A 83 -0.33 8.47 6.52
N GLY A 84 0.42 9.39 5.93
CA GLY A 84 1.03 10.53 6.62
C GLY A 84 0.02 11.64 6.74
N ILE A 85 -0.63 11.76 7.90
CA ILE A 85 -1.67 12.77 8.15
C ILE A 85 -1.03 13.92 8.94
N PRO A 86 -1.03 15.14 8.37
CA PRO A 86 -0.64 16.35 9.09
C PRO A 86 -1.47 16.54 10.36
N GLU A 87 -0.85 17.02 11.43
CA GLU A 87 -1.56 17.43 12.63
C GLU A 87 -2.17 18.83 12.40
N PRO A 88 -3.31 19.17 13.05
CA PRO A 88 -3.83 20.53 13.02
C PRO A 88 -2.75 21.54 13.46
N GLY A 89 -2.53 22.56 12.63
CA GLY A 89 -1.49 23.56 12.87
C GLY A 89 -0.10 23.23 12.29
N ASP A 90 0.08 22.05 11.67
CA ASP A 90 1.26 21.81 10.83
C ASP A 90 1.29 22.84 9.68
N LYS A 91 2.46 23.45 9.43
CA LYS A 91 2.63 24.45 8.36
C LYS A 91 2.27 23.88 6.99
N ASP A 92 2.65 22.63 6.75
CA ASP A 92 2.38 21.90 5.52
C ASP A 92 1.26 20.90 5.76
N GLN A 93 0.06 21.19 5.26
CA GLN A 93 -1.12 20.33 5.36
C GLN A 93 -1.15 19.27 4.24
N ILE A 94 0.03 18.75 3.86
CA ILE A 94 0.17 17.79 2.77
C ILE A 94 0.02 16.36 3.29
N PHE A 95 -1.04 15.69 2.84
CA PHE A 95 -1.23 14.27 3.08
C PHE A 95 -0.30 13.43 2.20
N LYS A 96 0.28 12.38 2.78
CA LYS A 96 1.10 11.41 2.06
C LYS A 96 0.43 10.04 2.09
N TYR A 97 0.23 9.43 0.93
CA TYR A 97 -0.32 8.09 0.82
C TYR A 97 0.69 7.19 0.13
N PHE A 98 1.15 6.13 0.79
CA PHE A 98 1.94 5.10 0.13
C PHE A 98 1.05 3.88 -0.12
N ILE A 99 0.73 3.61 -1.39
CA ILE A 99 -0.18 2.54 -1.83
C ILE A 99 0.66 1.32 -2.19
N ILE A 100 0.74 0.35 -1.29
CA ILE A 100 1.70 -0.76 -1.34
C ILE A 100 0.95 -2.08 -1.51
N PRO A 101 1.17 -2.84 -2.60
CA PRO A 101 0.59 -4.17 -2.77
C PRO A 101 1.00 -5.13 -1.64
N SER A 102 0.12 -6.06 -1.26
CA SER A 102 0.39 -7.02 -0.16
C SER A 102 1.64 -7.87 -0.41
N THR A 103 1.94 -8.19 -1.66
CA THR A 103 3.13 -8.95 -2.07
C THR A 103 4.42 -8.19 -1.77
N ALA A 104 4.46 -6.89 -2.07
CA ALA A 104 5.60 -6.02 -1.80
C ALA A 104 5.80 -5.79 -0.30
N MET A 105 4.71 -5.51 0.43
CA MET A 105 4.76 -5.30 1.88
C MET A 105 5.28 -6.54 2.60
N SER A 106 4.66 -7.70 2.37
CA SER A 106 5.00 -8.96 3.03
C SER A 106 6.42 -9.40 2.81
N ARG A 107 6.88 -9.37 1.55
CA ARG A 107 8.24 -9.74 1.18
C ARG A 107 9.27 -8.85 1.89
N ASN A 108 9.09 -7.54 1.85
CA ASN A 108 10.12 -6.62 2.34
C ASN A 108 10.12 -6.50 3.87
N VAL A 109 8.95 -6.48 4.51
CA VAL A 109 8.86 -6.45 5.99
C VAL A 109 9.47 -7.71 6.59
N LYS A 110 9.15 -8.90 6.03
CA LYS A 110 9.72 -10.17 6.49
C LYS A 110 11.25 -10.21 6.33
N LYS A 111 11.77 -9.79 5.16
CA LYS A 111 13.22 -9.71 4.90
C LYS A 111 13.91 -8.70 5.84
N SER A 112 13.35 -7.49 5.97
CA SER A 112 13.90 -6.46 6.85
C SER A 112 13.92 -6.89 8.31
N PHE A 113 12.89 -7.59 8.79
CA PHE A 113 12.85 -8.09 10.15
C PHE A 113 13.84 -9.25 10.37
N LYS A 114 14.00 -10.14 9.39
CA LYS A 114 15.05 -11.18 9.44
C LYS A 114 16.44 -10.56 9.62
N LEU A 115 16.81 -9.60 8.77
CA LEU A 115 18.07 -8.85 8.91
C LEU A 115 18.16 -8.11 10.25
N TRP A 116 17.06 -7.52 10.71
CA TRP A 116 17.03 -6.87 12.02
C TRP A 116 17.40 -7.86 13.13
N LYS A 117 16.90 -9.09 13.11
CA LYS A 117 17.22 -10.10 14.14
C LYS A 117 18.68 -10.57 14.10
N GLU A 118 19.28 -10.58 12.91
CA GLU A 118 20.64 -11.09 12.66
C GLU A 118 21.71 -10.02 12.91
N THR A 119 21.34 -8.73 12.86
CA THR A 119 22.28 -7.62 13.08
C THR A 119 22.25 -7.16 14.54
N PRO A 120 23.40 -7.07 15.23
CA PRO A 120 23.46 -6.46 16.56
C PRO A 120 22.81 -5.08 16.60
N GLY A 121 22.25 -4.71 17.76
CA GLY A 121 21.76 -3.36 17.95
C GLY A 121 22.88 -2.33 17.94
N SER A 122 22.52 -1.04 17.93
CA SER A 122 23.51 0.06 17.90
C SER A 122 24.48 0.08 19.08
N LYS A 123 24.15 -0.60 20.18
CA LYS A 123 25.03 -0.79 21.35
C LYS A 123 25.61 -2.22 21.42
N GLY A 124 25.63 -2.94 20.29
CA GLY A 124 26.08 -4.34 20.21
C GLY A 124 25.11 -5.35 20.85
N GLN A 125 23.95 -4.93 21.34
CA GLN A 125 23.03 -5.81 22.05
C GLN A 125 22.35 -6.82 21.12
N VAL A 126 22.20 -8.05 21.60
CA VAL A 126 21.40 -9.09 20.93
C VAL A 126 19.94 -8.64 20.90
N ARG A 127 19.32 -8.74 19.72
CA ARG A 127 17.94 -8.31 19.51
C ARG A 127 16.95 -9.42 19.89
N SER A 128 15.85 -9.02 20.55
CA SER A 128 14.80 -9.95 20.98
C SER A 128 14.18 -10.65 19.78
N GLN A 129 14.23 -11.98 19.78
CA GLN A 129 13.67 -12.82 18.73
C GLN A 129 12.13 -12.79 18.73
N ASN A 130 11.52 -12.45 19.87
CA ASN A 130 10.07 -12.39 20.08
C ASN A 130 9.49 -10.99 19.83
N ASN A 131 10.26 -10.07 19.25
CA ASN A 131 9.79 -8.73 18.96
C ASN A 131 8.61 -8.77 17.96
N LYS A 132 7.47 -8.20 18.36
CA LYS A 132 6.24 -8.13 17.54
C LYS A 132 6.17 -6.89 16.63
N ILE A 133 7.10 -5.97 16.77
CA ILE A 133 7.14 -4.73 15.99
C ILE A 133 7.65 -5.04 14.59
N ARG A 134 6.94 -4.49 13.60
CA ARG A 134 7.34 -4.45 12.20
C ARG A 134 7.18 -3.04 11.70
N ILE A 135 8.16 -2.56 10.95
CA ILE A 135 8.16 -1.19 10.43
C ILE A 135 8.31 -1.17 8.92
N ALA A 136 7.69 -0.17 8.31
CA ALA A 136 8.08 0.34 7.00
C ALA A 136 8.80 1.68 7.23
N ALA A 137 9.99 1.85 6.68
CA ALA A 137 10.70 3.13 6.74
C ALA A 137 9.97 4.17 5.86
N ILE A 138 9.93 5.42 6.31
CA ILE A 138 9.34 6.53 5.56
C ILE A 138 10.47 7.30 4.87
N PRO A 139 10.39 7.55 3.55
CA PRO A 139 11.42 8.27 2.80
C PRO A 139 11.77 9.61 3.47
N PRO A 140 13.06 9.99 3.49
CA PRO A 140 14.17 9.40 2.72
C PRO A 140 14.78 8.12 3.34
N GLU A 141 14.29 7.67 4.49
CA GLU A 141 14.79 6.48 5.17
C GLU A 141 14.39 5.21 4.42
N LYS A 142 15.24 4.18 4.50
CA LYS A 142 14.99 2.85 3.93
C LYS A 142 14.98 1.80 5.02
N ASN A 143 14.24 0.71 4.79
CA ASN A 143 14.33 -0.46 5.66
C ASN A 143 15.75 -1.06 5.61
N LEU A 144 16.10 -1.89 6.61
CA LEU A 144 17.44 -2.50 6.69
C LEU A 144 17.80 -3.34 5.46
N ASN A 145 16.82 -3.88 4.76
CA ASN A 145 17.02 -4.61 3.50
C ASN A 145 17.15 -3.69 2.27
N GLY A 146 17.30 -2.38 2.46
CA GLY A 146 17.35 -1.38 1.40
C GLY A 146 16.02 -1.06 0.74
N TRP A 147 14.89 -1.58 1.25
CA TRP A 147 13.58 -1.32 0.65
C TRP A 147 13.19 0.15 0.82
N ASP A 148 12.90 0.78 -0.32
CA ASP A 148 12.44 2.16 -0.46
C ASP A 148 10.98 2.15 -0.89
N ILE A 149 10.12 2.83 -0.13
CA ILE A 149 8.69 2.93 -0.43
C ILE A 149 8.33 4.14 -1.30
N SER A 150 9.28 5.00 -1.66
CA SER A 150 9.04 6.19 -2.50
C SER A 150 8.25 5.91 -3.78
N PRO A 151 8.49 4.79 -4.52
CA PRO A 151 7.71 4.47 -5.73
C PRO A 151 6.21 4.22 -5.49
N TYR A 152 5.80 4.01 -4.23
CA TYR A 152 4.40 3.80 -3.87
C TYR A 152 3.68 5.10 -3.48
N LEU A 153 4.40 6.24 -3.43
CA LEU A 153 3.81 7.53 -3.07
C LEU A 153 2.75 7.94 -4.09
N ASN A 154 1.52 8.13 -3.61
CA ASN A 154 0.34 8.46 -4.40
C ASN A 154 0.09 7.52 -5.60
N ASN A 155 0.60 6.29 -5.56
CA ASN A 155 0.40 5.27 -6.60
C ASN A 155 -1.01 4.63 -6.54
N TRP A 156 -2.04 5.47 -6.60
CA TRP A 156 -3.44 5.06 -6.69
C TRP A 156 -3.74 4.28 -7.97
N GLN A 157 -2.92 4.46 -9.01
CA GLN A 157 -3.03 3.74 -10.28
C GLN A 157 -3.00 2.22 -10.06
N SER A 158 -2.18 1.71 -9.14
CA SER A 158 -2.12 0.28 -8.83
C SER A 158 -3.44 -0.34 -8.34
N ILE A 159 -4.29 0.44 -7.63
CA ILE A 159 -5.64 0.02 -7.25
C ILE A 159 -6.57 0.09 -8.46
N LYS A 160 -6.48 1.19 -9.22
CA LYS A 160 -7.25 1.38 -10.46
C LYS A 160 -7.05 0.23 -11.44
N ASP A 161 -5.81 -0.21 -11.66
CA ASP A 161 -5.49 -1.31 -12.56
C ASP A 161 -6.21 -2.61 -12.16
N LYS A 162 -6.30 -2.89 -10.85
CA LYS A 162 -7.04 -4.05 -10.32
C LYS A 162 -8.55 -3.92 -10.53
N LEU A 163 -9.11 -2.73 -10.31
CA LEU A 163 -10.55 -2.49 -10.43
C LEU A 163 -11.01 -2.36 -11.89
N GLU A 164 -10.15 -1.94 -12.81
CA GLU A 164 -10.46 -1.85 -14.24
C GLU A 164 -10.10 -3.14 -14.99
N GLY A 165 -9.32 -4.05 -14.39
CA GLY A 165 -8.86 -5.29 -15.03
C GLY A 165 -7.77 -5.08 -16.07
N ARG A 166 -7.00 -3.98 -15.95
CA ARG A 166 -5.78 -3.79 -16.71
C ARG A 166 -4.70 -4.66 -16.06
N SER A 167 -4.49 -5.85 -16.58
CA SER A 167 -3.25 -6.58 -16.31
C SER A 167 -2.10 -5.82 -16.96
N ASN A 168 -0.95 -5.73 -16.28
CA ASN A 168 0.29 -5.25 -16.87
C ASN A 168 0.74 -6.26 -17.95
N PHE A 169 0.10 -6.23 -19.12
CA PHE A 169 0.65 -6.81 -20.33
C PHE A 169 1.55 -5.75 -20.96
N GLN A 170 2.85 -5.86 -20.69
CA GLN A 170 3.86 -5.27 -21.56
C GLN A 170 3.76 -5.96 -22.92
N GLY A 171 3.40 -5.17 -23.93
CA GLY A 171 3.21 -5.63 -25.30
C GLY A 171 4.50 -6.16 -25.92
N HIS A 172 4.38 -7.30 -26.60
CA HIS A 172 5.20 -7.63 -27.75
C HIS A 172 4.29 -7.60 -28.98
N GLU A 173 4.51 -6.54 -29.76
CA GLU A 173 4.29 -6.37 -31.20
C GLU A 173 3.07 -7.02 -31.88
N GLU A 174 2.07 -6.19 -32.17
CA GLU A 174 1.35 -6.28 -33.45
C GLU A 174 2.05 -5.35 -34.45
N PHE A 175 2.64 -5.94 -35.50
CA PHE A 175 3.07 -5.19 -36.67
C PHE A 175 2.46 -5.79 -37.95
N LYS A 176 1.53 -5.00 -38.49
CA LYS A 176 1.17 -4.78 -39.90
C LYS A 176 0.38 -5.87 -40.64
N GLU A 177 -0.90 -5.61 -40.93
CA GLU A 177 -1.42 -4.69 -41.96
C GLU A 177 -1.48 -5.36 -43.35
N THR A 178 -2.68 -5.87 -43.63
CA THR A 178 -3.45 -5.71 -44.87
C THR A 178 -2.64 -5.46 -46.16
N LYS A 179 -2.52 -6.50 -47.00
CA LYS A 179 -2.58 -6.32 -48.45
C LYS A 179 -3.86 -6.93 -49.00
N ARG A 180 -4.74 -6.02 -49.42
CA ARG A 180 -5.91 -6.24 -50.25
C ARG A 180 -5.48 -6.57 -51.69
N ILE A 181 -6.15 -7.57 -52.26
CA ILE A 181 -6.68 -7.66 -53.65
C ILE A 181 -5.69 -7.92 -54.80
N GLY A 182 -6.02 -9.00 -55.55
CA GLY A 182 -5.53 -9.38 -56.88
C GLY A 182 -5.32 -10.90 -56.87
N GLY A 183 -6.13 -11.76 -57.45
CA GLY A 183 -7.01 -11.66 -58.61
C GLY A 183 -6.99 -13.03 -59.30
N VAL A 184 -8.16 -13.65 -59.42
CA VAL A 184 -8.64 -14.57 -60.48
C VAL A 184 -7.78 -15.78 -60.93
N ARG A 185 -8.48 -16.92 -60.90
CA ARG A 185 -8.28 -18.24 -61.53
C ARG A 185 -7.44 -18.28 -62.81
N GLY A 186 -6.63 -19.33 -62.89
CA GLY A 186 -6.16 -20.03 -64.09
C GLY A 186 -5.89 -21.48 -63.71
#